data_AF-A0A832CB42-F1
#
_entry.id   AF-A0A832CB42-F1
#
_cell.length_a   1.000
_cell.length_b   1.000
_cell.length_c   1.000
_cell.angle_alpha   90.00
_cell.angle_beta   90.00
_cell.angle_gamma   90.00
#
_symmetry.space_group_name_H-M   'P 1'
#
loop_
_entity.id
_entity.type
_entity.pdbx_description
1 polymer ?
#
loop_
_entity_poly.entity_id
_entity_poly.type
_entity_poly.pdbx_seq_one_letter_code
_entity_poly.pdbx_strand_id
1 'polypeptide(L)'
;MKAYPITLVVLILFFLCILVCPVSAESVQEKFQNTINSWMQFFETNLEWFSLTLNEFLKRVIKITYFTIGLAGFVLWASGFSKYTGRRLMVGALIMAFVAEILL
;
A
#
# COMPACT_ATOMS: atom_id res chain seq x y z
N MET A 1 -27.15 66.79 -16.59
CA MET A 1 -27.83 65.46 -16.52
C MET A 1 -27.39 64.64 -17.73
N LYS A 2 -26.90 63.39 -17.51
CA LYS A 2 -26.45 62.34 -18.47
C LYS A 2 -24.96 61.95 -18.32
N ALA A 3 -24.57 61.43 -17.15
CA ALA A 3 -23.29 60.73 -16.94
C ALA A 3 -23.45 59.19 -16.81
N TYR A 4 -24.70 58.69 -16.87
CA TYR A 4 -25.04 57.29 -16.68
C TYR A 4 -24.55 56.29 -17.75
N PRO A 5 -24.38 56.62 -19.05
CA PRO A 5 -24.04 55.58 -20.03
C PRO A 5 -22.58 55.14 -19.92
N ILE A 6 -21.67 56.02 -19.52
CA ILE A 6 -20.23 55.74 -19.49
C ILE A 6 -19.87 54.86 -18.29
N THR A 7 -20.42 55.16 -17.11
CA THR A 7 -20.19 54.35 -15.89
C THR A 7 -20.76 52.94 -16.02
N LEU A 8 -21.88 52.78 -16.73
CA LEU A 8 -22.51 51.48 -16.99
C LEU A 8 -21.67 50.65 -17.97
N VAL A 9 -21.10 51.26 -19.01
CA VAL A 9 -20.18 50.58 -19.94
C VAL A 9 -18.90 50.12 -19.24
N VAL A 10 -18.32 50.93 -18.36
CA VAL A 10 -17.13 50.54 -17.58
C VAL A 10 -17.43 49.37 -16.63
N LEU A 11 -18.59 49.38 -15.97
CA LEU A 11 -19.03 48.27 -15.13
C LEU A 11 -19.27 46.98 -15.93
N ILE A 12 -19.89 47.08 -17.11
CA ILE A 12 -20.09 45.94 -18.01
C ILE A 12 -18.76 45.38 -18.51
N LEU A 13 -17.81 46.24 -18.88
CA LEU A 13 -16.47 45.82 -19.31
C LEU A 13 -15.70 45.17 -18.16
N PHE A 14 -15.82 45.69 -16.94
CA PHE A 14 -15.21 45.09 -15.75
C PHE A 14 -15.81 43.70 -15.44
N PHE A 15 -17.14 43.56 -15.53
CA PHE A 15 -17.82 42.28 -15.34
C PHE A 15 -17.46 41.26 -16.44
N LEU A 16 -17.39 41.69 -17.70
CA LEU A 16 -16.92 40.87 -18.82
C LEU A 16 -15.46 40.45 -18.64
N CYS A 17 -14.60 41.32 -18.10
CA CYS A 17 -13.19 41.01 -17.85
C CYS A 17 -13.03 39.95 -16.75
N ILE A 18 -13.86 39.99 -15.70
CA ILE A 18 -13.91 38.95 -14.66
C ILE A 18 -14.44 37.63 -15.23
N LEU A 19 -15.47 37.69 -16.08
CA LEU A 19 -16.14 36.51 -16.65
C LEU A 19 -15.32 35.83 -17.75
N VAL A 20 -14.44 36.57 -18.44
CA VAL A 20 -13.51 36.09 -19.49
C VAL A 20 -12.16 35.63 -18.90
N CYS A 21 -11.95 35.77 -17.58
CA CYS A 21 -10.72 35.32 -16.94
C CYS A 21 -10.86 34.01 -16.11
N PRO A 22 -11.32 32.87 -16.67
CA PRO A 22 -11.04 31.56 -16.08
C PRO A 22 -9.73 30.93 -16.58
N VAL A 23 -9.04 31.57 -17.55
CA VAL A 23 -8.06 30.92 -18.44
C VAL A 23 -6.73 30.51 -17.80
N SER A 24 -6.30 31.10 -16.68
CA SER A 24 -5.07 30.67 -16.00
C SER A 24 -5.31 29.71 -14.83
N ALA A 25 -6.51 29.70 -14.25
CA ALA A 25 -6.84 28.84 -13.13
C ALA A 25 -7.15 27.40 -13.57
N GLU A 26 -7.85 27.22 -14.70
CA GLU A 26 -8.17 25.89 -15.24
C GLU A 26 -6.90 25.11 -15.60
N SER A 27 -5.93 25.73 -16.27
CA SER A 27 -4.68 25.04 -16.66
C SER A 27 -3.80 24.64 -15.46
N VAL A 28 -3.79 25.43 -14.38
CA VAL A 28 -3.06 25.11 -13.14
C VAL A 28 -3.81 24.05 -12.35
N GLN A 29 -5.13 24.12 -12.29
CA GLN A 29 -5.98 23.13 -11.62
C GLN A 29 -5.88 21.77 -12.31
N GLU A 30 -5.93 21.71 -13.64
CA GLU A 30 -5.77 20.46 -14.40
C GLU A 30 -4.38 19.85 -14.20
N LYS A 31 -3.31 20.66 -14.23
CA LYS A 31 -1.95 20.19 -13.93
C LYS A 31 -1.82 19.66 -12.51
N PHE A 32 -2.44 20.33 -11.54
CA PHE A 32 -2.44 19.91 -10.15
C PHE A 32 -3.21 18.59 -9.96
N GLN A 33 -4.40 18.47 -10.53
CA GLN A 33 -5.20 17.24 -10.50
C GLN A 33 -4.47 16.08 -11.17
N ASN A 34 -3.87 16.30 -12.35
CA ASN A 34 -3.11 15.27 -13.06
C ASN A 34 -1.87 14.83 -12.27
N THR A 35 -1.20 15.76 -11.59
CA THR A 35 -0.07 15.43 -10.72
C THR A 35 -0.55 14.59 -9.53
N ILE A 36 -1.59 15.02 -8.81
CA ILE A 36 -2.13 14.26 -7.67
C ILE A 36 -2.56 12.85 -8.09
N ASN A 37 -3.29 12.73 -9.21
CA ASN A 37 -3.76 11.43 -9.69
C ASN A 37 -2.60 10.51 -10.06
N SER A 38 -1.55 11.04 -10.69
CA SER A 38 -0.34 10.28 -11.03
C SER A 38 0.39 9.78 -9.78
N TRP A 39 0.49 10.62 -8.73
CA TRP A 39 1.07 10.22 -7.46
C TRP A 39 0.21 9.18 -6.74
N MET A 40 -1.12 9.35 -6.75
CA MET A 40 -2.05 8.41 -6.12
C MET A 40 -1.98 7.03 -6.78
N GLN A 41 -1.98 6.98 -8.11
CA GLN A 41 -1.80 5.74 -8.87
C GLN A 41 -0.44 5.09 -8.59
N PHE A 42 0.63 5.89 -8.46
CA PHE A 42 1.94 5.38 -8.07
C PHE A 42 1.89 4.76 -6.67
N PHE A 43 1.28 5.42 -5.70
CA PHE A 43 1.15 4.90 -4.34
C PHE A 43 0.31 3.61 -4.28
N GLU A 44 -0.84 3.57 -4.96
CA GLU A 44 -1.69 2.38 -5.00
C GLU A 44 -0.94 1.18 -5.59
N THR A 45 -0.26 1.38 -6.73
CA THR A 45 0.51 0.31 -7.39
C THR A 45 1.67 -0.18 -6.51
N ASN A 46 2.38 0.73 -5.84
CA ASN A 46 3.48 0.36 -4.95
C ASN A 46 2.97 -0.35 -3.69
N LEU A 47 1.84 0.07 -3.13
CA LEU A 47 1.24 -0.56 -1.95
C LEU A 47 0.73 -1.96 -2.27
N GLU A 48 0.13 -2.16 -3.44
CA GLU A 48 -0.30 -3.48 -3.90
C GLU A 48 0.90 -4.42 -4.06
N TRP A 49 1.95 -3.96 -4.78
CA TRP A 49 3.18 -4.74 -4.94
C TRP A 49 3.88 -5.04 -3.60
N PHE A 50 3.93 -4.05 -2.70
CA PHE A 50 4.53 -4.19 -1.39
C PHE A 50 3.75 -5.20 -0.52
N SER A 51 2.42 -5.14 -0.55
CA SER A 51 1.55 -6.07 0.17
C SER A 51 1.74 -7.51 -0.31
N LEU A 52 1.77 -7.73 -1.64
CA LEU A 52 2.02 -9.04 -2.22
C LEU A 52 3.42 -9.57 -1.85
N THR A 53 4.44 -8.72 -1.98
CA THR A 53 5.83 -9.07 -1.64
C THR A 53 5.99 -9.42 -0.16
N LEU A 54 5.37 -8.63 0.75
CA LEU A 54 5.39 -8.91 2.18
C LEU A 54 4.71 -10.23 2.51
N ASN A 55 3.57 -10.51 1.88
CA ASN A 55 2.85 -11.75 2.11
C ASN A 55 3.72 -12.94 1.67
N GLU A 56 4.27 -12.91 0.45
CA GLU A 56 5.20 -13.94 -0.04
C GLU A 56 6.42 -14.13 0.86
N PHE A 57 6.99 -13.03 1.36
CA PHE A 57 8.10 -13.06 2.30
C PHE A 57 7.71 -13.75 3.62
N LEU A 58 6.55 -13.38 4.19
CA LEU A 58 5.99 -14.02 5.39
C LEU A 58 5.78 -15.51 5.17
N LYS A 59 5.19 -15.93 4.03
CA LYS A 59 5.02 -17.34 3.69
C LYS A 59 6.38 -18.06 3.73
N ARG A 60 7.41 -17.49 3.10
CA ARG A 60 8.75 -18.07 3.05
C ARG A 60 9.39 -18.20 4.44
N VAL A 61 9.27 -17.17 5.28
CA VAL A 61 9.82 -17.18 6.64
C VAL A 61 9.14 -18.26 7.49
N ILE A 62 7.81 -18.37 7.42
CA ILE A 62 7.06 -19.42 8.12
C ILE A 62 7.55 -20.80 7.67
N LYS A 63 7.69 -21.02 6.35
CA LYS A 63 8.21 -22.27 5.77
C LYS A 63 9.57 -22.68 6.31
N ILE A 64 10.51 -21.75 6.38
CA ILE A 64 11.85 -22.01 6.89
C ILE A 64 11.81 -22.27 8.41
N THR A 65 10.97 -21.55 9.15
CA THR A 65 10.90 -21.64 10.60
C THR A 65 10.39 -22.99 11.08
N TYR A 66 9.23 -23.46 10.60
CA TYR A 66 8.75 -24.78 11.05
C TYR A 66 9.67 -25.91 10.58
N PHE A 67 10.32 -25.77 9.41
CA PHE A 67 11.27 -26.76 8.89
C PHE A 67 12.51 -26.86 9.78
N THR A 68 13.12 -25.74 10.15
CA THR A 68 14.29 -25.70 11.04
C THR A 68 13.97 -26.20 12.44
N ILE A 69 12.80 -25.85 13.01
CA ILE A 69 12.36 -26.36 14.32
C ILE A 69 12.12 -27.88 14.26
N GLY A 70 11.48 -28.37 13.20
CA GLY A 70 11.28 -29.80 12.99
C GLY A 70 12.60 -30.56 12.88
N LEU A 71 13.56 -30.01 12.14
CA LEU A 71 14.89 -30.59 11.96
C LEU A 71 15.70 -30.56 13.26
N ALA A 72 15.64 -29.47 14.03
CA ALA A 72 16.25 -29.39 15.36
C ALA A 72 15.63 -30.40 16.34
N GLY A 73 14.29 -30.54 16.32
CA GLY A 73 13.58 -31.56 17.10
C GLY A 73 14.01 -32.98 16.74
N PHE A 74 14.17 -33.26 15.45
CA PHE A 74 14.66 -34.55 14.94
C PHE A 74 16.09 -34.84 15.41
N VAL A 75 17.01 -33.87 15.27
CA VAL A 75 18.41 -34.01 15.71
C VAL A 75 18.49 -34.24 17.23
N LEU A 76 17.72 -33.51 18.03
CA LEU A 76 17.67 -33.69 19.49
C LEU A 76 17.07 -35.04 19.90
N TRP A 77 16.10 -35.54 19.13
CA TRP A 77 15.54 -36.86 19.36
C TRP A 77 16.52 -37.98 18.98
N ALA A 78 17.17 -37.87 17.83
CA ALA A 78 18.11 -38.86 17.28
C ALA A 78 19.42 -38.94 18.08
N SER A 79 19.95 -37.80 18.53
CA SER A 79 21.15 -37.74 19.37
C SER A 79 20.95 -38.29 20.79
N GLY A 80 19.70 -38.49 21.21
CA GLY A 80 19.37 -39.01 22.53
C GLY A 80 19.62 -38.02 23.68
N PHE A 81 20.09 -36.80 23.40
CA PHE A 81 20.41 -35.78 24.42
C PHE A 81 19.17 -35.39 25.24
N SER A 82 18.02 -35.20 24.58
CA SER A 82 16.74 -35.06 25.25
C SER A 82 15.59 -35.55 24.36
N LYS A 83 15.26 -36.83 24.51
CA LYS A 83 14.20 -37.49 23.71
C LYS A 83 12.82 -36.86 23.91
N TYR A 84 12.50 -36.42 25.12
CA TYR A 84 11.19 -35.84 25.45
C TYR A 84 11.04 -34.43 24.86
N THR A 85 12.09 -33.60 24.96
CA THR A 85 12.11 -32.27 24.34
C THR A 85 12.12 -32.36 22.82
N GLY A 86 12.93 -33.25 22.24
CA GLY A 86 12.96 -33.49 20.79
C GLY A 86 11.60 -33.89 20.22
N ARG A 87 10.91 -34.85 20.86
CA ARG A 87 9.54 -35.23 20.45
C ARG A 87 8.54 -34.07 20.54
N ARG A 88 8.59 -33.28 21.62
CA ARG A 88 7.71 -32.10 21.75
C ARG A 88 7.95 -31.07 20.66
N LEU A 89 9.22 -30.83 20.28
CA LEU A 89 9.57 -29.91 19.19
C LEU A 89 9.13 -30.44 17.82
N MET A 90 9.29 -31.74 17.56
CA MET A 90 8.81 -32.35 16.31
C MET A 90 7.29 -32.25 16.18
N VAL A 91 6.54 -32.54 17.25
CA VAL A 91 5.07 -32.42 17.26
C VAL A 91 4.64 -30.97 17.09
N GLY A 92 5.30 -30.03 17.78
CA GLY A 92 5.03 -28.59 17.62
C GLY A 92 5.30 -28.10 16.19
N ALA A 93 6.41 -28.52 15.58
CA ALA A 93 6.72 -28.21 14.18
C ALA A 93 5.70 -28.81 13.21
N LEU A 94 5.22 -30.02 13.47
CA LEU A 94 4.23 -30.70 12.64
C LEU A 94 2.86 -30.00 12.72
N ILE A 95 2.42 -29.60 13.91
CA ILE A 95 1.20 -28.79 14.08
C ILE A 95 1.35 -27.44 13.36
N MET A 96 2.49 -26.76 13.53
CA MET A 96 2.75 -25.48 12.85
C MET A 96 2.78 -25.63 11.33
N ALA A 97 3.32 -26.73 10.80
CA ALA A 97 3.31 -27.01 9.37
C ALA A 97 1.88 -27.22 8.86
N PHE A 98 1.05 -27.99 9.58
CA PHE A 98 -0.36 -28.17 9.23
C PHE A 98 -1.14 -26.84 9.26
N VAL A 99 -0.97 -26.04 10.31
CA VAL A 99 -1.62 -24.73 10.41
C VAL A 99 -1.15 -23.80 9.28
N ALA A 100 0.14 -23.81 8.97
CA ALA A 100 0.68 -23.02 7.87
C ALA A 100 0.10 -23.43 6.51
N GLU A 101 -0.02 -24.72 6.21
CA GLU A 101 -0.60 -25.21 4.94
C GLU A 101 -2.11 -24.94 4.83
N ILE A 102 -2.84 -24.86 5.95
CA ILE A 102 -4.29 -24.54 5.94
C ILE A 102 -4.51 -23.03 5.76
N LEU A 103 -3.62 -22.21 6.31
CA LEU A 103 -3.79 -20.76 6.40
C LEU A 103 -3.13 -20.00 5.23
N LEU A 104 -2.15 -20.60 4.55
CA LEU A 104 -1.40 -20.01 3.43
C LEU A 104 -1.90 -20.47 2.07
#